data_AF-A0A1R1X4M7-F1
#
_entry.id   AF-A0A1R1X4M7-F1
#
_cell.length_a   1.000
_cell.length_b   1.000
_cell.length_c   1.000
_cell.angle_alpha   90.00
_cell.angle_beta   90.00
_cell.angle_gamma   90.00
#
_symmetry.space_group_name_H-M   'P 1'
#
loop_
_entity.id
_entity.type
_entity.pdbx_description
1 polymer ?
#
loop_
_entity_poly.entity_id
_entity_poly.type
_entity_poly.pdbx_seq_one_letter_code
_entity_poly.pdbx_strand_id
1 'polypeptide(L)'
;MGISPFMALYGREPRLPCDPEIPDDLQNLSINDYEQQVKERIGFIHMVAENNMIAKRKEMELRYNKNHRLYTYEIGEQVLLKRMYKDHADISIGLSSTYIGPFEVVYTLGTSFFS
;
A
#
# COMPACT_ATOMS: atom_id res chain seq x y z
N MET A 1 1.68 8.78 1.44
CA MET A 1 2.52 9.19 2.59
C MET A 1 3.34 10.44 2.26
N GLY A 2 4.08 10.46 1.13
CA GLY A 2 4.84 11.66 0.71
C GLY A 2 6.09 11.95 1.56
N ILE A 3 6.43 11.04 2.49
CA ILE A 3 7.55 11.11 3.41
C ILE A 3 8.32 9.79 3.28
N SER A 4 9.65 9.85 3.36
CA SER A 4 10.50 8.65 3.28
C SER A 4 10.33 7.79 4.55
N PRO A 5 10.40 6.44 4.45
CA PRO A 5 10.31 5.58 5.63
C PRO A 5 11.38 5.90 6.69
N PHE A 6 12.58 6.29 6.25
CA PHE A 6 13.66 6.69 7.13
C PHE A 6 13.31 7.95 7.93
N MET A 7 12.78 8.97 7.25
CA MET A 7 12.35 10.22 7.89
C MET A 7 11.18 9.99 8.86
N ALA A 8 10.25 9.08 8.53
CA ALA A 8 9.14 8.72 9.42
C ALA A 8 9.62 8.03 10.71
N LEU A 9 10.71 7.26 10.65
CA LEU A 9 11.27 6.56 11.81
C LEU A 9 12.18 7.45 12.65
N TYR A 10 13.06 8.23 12.00
CA TYR A 10 14.16 8.93 12.66
C TYR A 10 13.97 10.46 12.73
N GLY A 11 12.92 11.00 12.13
CA GLY A 11 12.64 12.44 12.12
C GLY A 11 13.69 13.30 11.40
N ARG A 12 14.57 12.67 10.60
CA ARG A 12 15.64 13.31 9.85
C ARG A 12 15.87 12.59 8.53
N GLU A 13 16.50 13.28 7.59
CA GLU A 13 16.98 12.63 6.37
C GLU A 13 18.22 11.77 6.64
N PRO A 14 18.43 10.69 5.89
CA PRO A 14 19.62 9.86 6.01
C PRO A 14 20.84 10.66 5.54
N ARG A 15 21.93 10.58 6.30
CA ARG A 15 23.25 11.04 5.83
C ARG A 15 23.84 9.97 4.93
N LEU A 16 24.16 10.34 3.70
CA LEU A 16 24.79 9.49 2.72
C LEU A 16 26.32 9.59 2.84
N PRO A 17 27.07 8.54 2.46
CA PRO A 17 28.54 8.57 2.51
C PRO A 17 29.19 9.67 1.64
N CYS A 18 28.48 10.18 0.63
CA CYS A 18 28.95 11.27 -0.22
C CYS A 18 28.53 12.66 0.27
N ASP A 19 27.77 12.77 1.37
CA ASP A 19 27.32 14.06 1.87
C ASP A 19 28.52 14.81 2.48
N PRO A 20 28.67 16.12 2.22
CA PRO A 20 29.72 16.91 2.84
C PRO A 20 29.55 16.91 4.35
N GLU A 21 30.64 16.70 5.09
CA GLU A 21 30.68 16.89 6.54
C GLU A 21 30.58 18.39 6.86
N ILE A 22 29.35 18.91 6.85
CA ILE A 22 29.06 20.22 7.38
C ILE A 22 29.13 20.06 8.90
N PRO A 23 29.98 20.80 9.62
CA PRO A 23 29.91 20.85 11.06
C PRO A 23 28.50 21.33 11.40
N ASP A 24 27.68 20.46 11.99
CA ASP A 24 26.46 20.94 12.63
C ASP A 24 26.93 22.00 13.61
N ASP A 25 26.37 23.21 13.54
CA ASP A 25 26.52 24.18 14.63
C ASP A 25 26.11 23.42 15.89
N LEU A 26 27.11 23.02 16.68
CA LEU A 26 26.95 22.23 17.90
C LEU A 26 26.21 23.13 18.88
N GLN A 27 24.89 23.19 18.73
CA GLN A 27 24.04 23.78 19.72
C GLN A 27 24.29 22.94 20.97
N ASN A 28 24.81 23.58 22.01
CA ASN A 28 24.96 22.98 23.33
C ASN A 28 23.57 22.75 23.93
N LEU A 29 22.77 21.87 23.31
CA LEU A 29 21.49 21.45 23.84
C LEU A 29 21.73 20.46 24.97
N SER A 30 20.96 20.62 26.04
CA SER A 30 20.81 19.55 27.02
C SER A 30 20.21 18.33 26.33
N ILE A 31 20.64 17.13 26.76
CA ILE A 31 20.14 15.86 26.23
C ILE A 31 18.61 15.80 26.28
N ASN A 32 18.01 16.32 27.35
CA ASN A 32 16.56 16.36 27.55
C ASN A 32 15.85 17.23 26.50
N ASP A 33 16.43 18.40 26.18
CA ASP A 33 15.85 19.32 25.20
C ASP A 33 15.91 18.73 23.79
N TYR A 34 17.00 18.00 23.49
CA TYR A 34 17.16 17.30 22.22
C TYR A 34 16.11 16.19 22.06
N GLU A 35 15.91 15.37 23.09
CA GLU A 35 14.88 14.33 23.06
C GLU A 35 13.48 14.90 22.84
N GLN A 36 13.16 16.01 23.50
CA GLN A 36 11.86 16.66 23.33
C GLN A 36 11.68 17.17 21.90
N GLN A 37 12.69 17.82 21.32
CA GLN A 37 12.65 18.28 19.93
C GLN A 37 12.47 17.13 18.93
N VAL A 38 13.14 16.00 19.15
CA VAL A 38 12.98 14.82 18.29
C VAL A 38 11.56 14.27 18.37
N LYS A 39 10.98 14.16 19.57
CA LYS A 39 9.60 13.71 19.77
C LYS A 39 8.60 14.63 19.09
N GLU A 40 8.72 15.94 19.28
CA GLU A 40 7.85 16.94 18.65
C GLU A 40 7.93 16.88 17.13
N ARG A 41 9.16 16.76 16.59
CA ARG A 41 9.38 16.66 15.14
C ARG A 41 8.77 15.38 14.56
N ILE A 42 8.99 14.23 15.19
CA ILE A 42 8.40 12.96 14.73
C ILE A 42 6.88 13.03 14.78
N GLY A 43 6.31 13.58 15.86
CA GLY A 43 4.86 13.78 15.99
C GLY A 43 4.29 14.62 14.85
N PHE A 44 4.95 15.72 14.50
CA PHE A 44 4.56 16.56 13.37
C PHE A 44 4.65 15.81 12.02
N ILE A 45 5.74 15.07 11.80
CA ILE A 45 5.93 14.27 10.57
C ILE A 45 4.83 13.22 10.42
N HIS A 46 4.48 12.52 11.51
CA HIS A 46 3.42 11.52 11.51
C HIS A 46 2.06 12.15 11.20
N MET A 47 1.73 13.28 11.82
CA MET A 47 0.49 14.02 11.54
C MET A 47 0.38 14.39 10.05
N VAL A 48 1.45 14.90 9.44
CA VAL A 48 1.47 15.22 8.00
C VAL A 48 1.33 13.96 7.15
N ALA A 49 2.03 12.88 7.51
CA ALA A 49 1.97 11.60 6.79
C ALA A 49 0.54 11.02 6.77
N GLU A 50 -0.13 11.06 7.92
CA GLU A 50 -1.52 10.59 8.09
C GLU A 50 -2.49 11.40 7.24
N ASN A 51 -2.42 12.73 7.30
CA ASN A 51 -3.26 13.60 6.48
C ASN A 51 -3.09 13.32 4.98
N ASN A 52 -1.85 13.16 4.53
CA ASN A 52 -1.53 12.79 3.16
C ASN A 52 -2.06 11.39 2.79
N MET A 53 -1.99 10.45 3.72
CA MET A 53 -2.53 9.09 3.54
C MET A 53 -4.04 9.11 3.34
N ILE A 54 -4.76 9.84 4.19
CA ILE A 54 -6.21 9.96 4.14
C ILE A 54 -6.63 10.62 2.83
N ALA A 55 -6.00 11.73 2.46
CA ALA A 55 -6.27 12.43 1.21
C ALA A 55 -6.05 11.51 -0.01
N LYS A 56 -4.92 10.80 -0.05
CA LYS A 56 -4.62 9.85 -1.15
C LYS A 56 -5.56 8.66 -1.17
N ARG A 57 -5.93 8.11 -0.01
CA ARG A 57 -6.92 7.03 0.08
C ARG A 57 -8.26 7.47 -0.52
N LYS A 58 -8.74 8.65 -0.15
CA LYS A 58 -9.99 9.22 -0.69
C LYS A 58 -9.92 9.46 -2.20
N GLU A 59 -8.80 9.97 -2.71
CA GLU A 59 -8.58 10.16 -4.14
C GLU A 59 -8.62 8.82 -4.91
N MET A 60 -7.95 7.79 -4.38
CA MET A 60 -7.95 6.45 -4.97
C MET A 60 -9.34 5.82 -4.94
N GLU A 61 -10.07 5.95 -3.84
CA GLU A 61 -11.43 5.45 -3.68
C GLU A 61 -12.38 6.12 -4.68
N LEU A 62 -12.33 7.44 -4.83
CA LEU A 62 -13.13 8.16 -5.83
C LEU A 62 -12.84 7.69 -7.26
N ARG A 63 -11.55 7.51 -7.59
CA ARG A 63 -11.14 7.01 -8.91
C ARG A 63 -11.63 5.58 -9.16
N TYR A 64 -11.53 4.73 -8.16
CA TYR A 64 -12.04 3.36 -8.22
C TYR A 64 -13.56 3.35 -8.40
N ASN A 65 -14.30 4.02 -7.51
CA ASN A 65 -15.76 4.09 -7.52
C ASN A 65 -16.32 4.65 -8.84
N LYS A 66 -15.61 5.57 -9.50
CA LYS A 66 -16.03 6.12 -10.79
C LYS A 66 -16.15 5.06 -11.90
N ASN A 67 -15.23 4.09 -11.91
CA ASN A 67 -15.14 3.08 -12.98
C ASN A 67 -15.57 1.69 -12.52
N HIS A 68 -15.74 1.49 -11.21
CA HIS A 68 -16.09 0.21 -10.63
C HIS A 68 -17.56 -0.13 -10.90
N ARG A 69 -17.78 -1.33 -11.44
CA ARG A 69 -19.10 -1.97 -11.44
C ARG A 69 -19.08 -3.01 -10.32
N LEU A 70 -19.90 -2.79 -9.30
CA LEU A 70 -20.04 -3.73 -8.21
C LEU A 70 -20.80 -4.96 -8.72
N TYR A 71 -20.15 -6.12 -8.71
CA TYR A 71 -20.79 -7.42 -8.93
C TYR A 71 -20.71 -8.22 -7.63
N THR A 72 -21.86 -8.68 -7.16
CA THR A 72 -21.97 -9.53 -5.98
C THR A 72 -22.31 -10.94 -6.42
N TYR A 73 -21.62 -11.93 -5.87
CA TYR A 73 -21.88 -13.34 -6.15
C TYR A 73 -23.00 -13.87 -5.27
N GLU A 74 -23.91 -14.62 -5.87
CA GLU A 74 -24.92 -15.39 -5.13
C GLU A 74 -24.42 -16.82 -4.86
N ILE A 75 -24.81 -17.39 -3.72
CA ILE A 75 -24.51 -18.79 -3.41
C ILE A 75 -25.28 -19.67 -4.40
N GLY A 76 -24.59 -20.63 -5.01
CA GLY A 76 -25.12 -21.48 -6.08
C GLY A 76 -24.91 -20.95 -7.50
N GLU A 77 -24.38 -19.72 -7.64
CA GLU A 77 -24.09 -19.14 -8.94
C GLU A 77 -22.93 -19.86 -9.65
N GLN A 78 -23.05 -20.06 -10.96
CA GLN A 78 -22.00 -20.66 -11.79
C GLN A 78 -21.04 -19.57 -12.28
N VAL A 79 -19.77 -19.70 -11.91
CA VAL A 79 -18.71 -18.76 -12.26
C VAL A 79 -17.57 -19.43 -13.00
N LEU A 80 -16.86 -18.62 -13.77
CA LEU A 80 -15.63 -19.02 -14.44
C LEU A 80 -14.43 -18.38 -13.74
N LEU A 81 -13.39 -19.16 -13.49
CA LEU A 81 -12.16 -18.64 -12.89
C LEU A 81 -11.14 -18.32 -13.98
N LYS A 82 -10.41 -17.22 -13.82
CA LYS A 82 -9.32 -16.88 -14.73
C LYS A 82 -8.21 -17.91 -14.59
N ARG A 83 -7.77 -18.46 -15.72
CA ARG A 83 -6.69 -19.45 -15.79
C ARG A 83 -5.36 -18.80 -15.38
N MET A 84 -4.72 -19.35 -14.34
CA MET A 84 -3.38 -18.94 -13.89
C MET A 84 -2.33 -20.03 -14.12
N TYR A 85 -2.74 -21.25 -14.49
CA TYR A 85 -1.87 -22.40 -14.65
C TYR A 85 -2.21 -23.21 -15.91
N LYS A 86 -1.27 -24.06 -16.31
CA LYS A 86 -1.42 -24.98 -17.45
C LYS A 86 -2.10 -26.27 -17.00
N ASP A 87 -3.00 -26.81 -17.82
CA ASP A 87 -3.60 -28.14 -17.57
C ASP A 87 -2.60 -29.26 -17.83
N HIS A 88 -1.75 -29.08 -18.86
CA HIS A 88 -0.78 -30.07 -19.31
C HIS A 88 0.58 -29.42 -19.60
N ALA A 89 1.66 -30.18 -19.45
CA ALA A 89 3.02 -29.70 -19.69
C ALA A 89 3.21 -29.21 -21.15
N ASP A 90 2.53 -29.86 -22.09
CA ASP A 90 2.70 -29.67 -23.54
C ASP A 90 1.95 -28.46 -24.10
N ILE A 91 1.04 -27.85 -23.32
CA ILE A 91 0.20 -26.74 -23.79
C ILE A 91 0.68 -25.43 -23.16
N SER A 92 0.87 -24.40 -23.98
CA SER A 92 1.18 -23.06 -23.48
C SER A 92 -0.09 -22.35 -23.00
N ILE A 93 0.03 -21.52 -21.96
CA ILE A 93 -1.11 -20.77 -21.39
C ILE A 93 -1.75 -19.87 -22.46
N GLY A 94 -0.94 -19.28 -23.35
CA GLY A 94 -1.42 -18.39 -24.41
C GLY A 94 -2.24 -19.07 -25.50
N LEU A 95 -2.15 -20.40 -25.64
CA LEU A 95 -2.96 -21.19 -26.58
C LEU A 95 -4.12 -21.92 -25.88
N SER A 96 -4.28 -21.74 -24.56
CA SER A 96 -5.36 -22.34 -23.77
C SER A 96 -6.52 -21.35 -23.60
N SER A 97 -7.67 -21.84 -23.14
CA SER A 97 -8.79 -20.98 -22.74
C SER A 97 -8.38 -20.01 -21.62
N THR A 98 -8.79 -18.75 -21.72
CA THR A 98 -8.51 -17.75 -20.67
C THR A 98 -9.17 -18.08 -19.33
N TYR A 99 -10.25 -18.86 -19.36
CA TYR A 99 -11.03 -19.22 -18.19
C TYR A 99 -11.23 -20.74 -18.05
N ILE A 100 -11.46 -21.18 -16.82
CA ILE A 100 -11.74 -22.57 -16.43
C ILE A 100 -13.07 -22.65 -15.67
N GLY A 101 -13.77 -23.79 -15.79
CA GLY A 101 -15.03 -24.05 -15.09
C GLY A 101 -16.05 -24.80 -15.96
N PRO A 102 -17.35 -24.76 -15.59
CA PRO A 102 -17.93 -23.88 -14.57
C PRO A 102 -17.75 -24.38 -13.13
N PHE A 103 -17.68 -23.46 -12.17
CA PHE A 103 -17.62 -23.73 -10.73
C PHE A 103 -18.81 -23.11 -10.02
N GLU A 104 -19.26 -23.73 -8.94
CA GLU A 104 -20.37 -23.22 -8.11
C GLU A 104 -19.84 -22.43 -6.91
N VAL A 105 -20.45 -21.27 -6.64
CA VAL A 105 -20.15 -20.48 -5.44
C VAL A 105 -20.78 -21.15 -4.20
N VAL A 106 -19.96 -21.79 -3.37
CA VAL A 106 -20.43 -22.51 -2.16
C VAL A 106 -20.65 -21.55 -0.98
N TYR A 107 -19.75 -20.57 -0.80
CA TYR A 107 -19.84 -19.56 0.24
C TYR A 107 -19.00 -18.33 -0.15
N THR A 108 -19.34 -17.17 0.41
CA THR A 108 -18.60 -15.92 0.23
C THR A 108 -17.94 -15.51 1.55
N LEU A 109 -16.66 -15.11 1.49
CA LEU A 109 -15.92 -14.58 2.65
C LEU A 109 -15.92 -13.06 2.59
N GLY A 110 -16.69 -12.44 3.49
CA GLY A 110 -16.91 -10.98 3.51
C GLY A 110 -17.71 -10.48 2.31
N THR A 111 -18.00 -9.17 2.28
CA THR A 111 -18.39 -8.53 1.01
C THR A 111 -17.18 -8.64 0.10
N SER A 112 -17.22 -9.56 -0.86
CA SER A 112 -16.07 -9.92 -1.70
C SER A 112 -15.69 -8.75 -2.61
N PHE A 113 -14.91 -7.81 -2.09
CA PHE A 113 -14.18 -6.83 -2.87
C PHE A 113 -12.92 -7.50 -3.41
N PHE A 114 -12.99 -8.01 -4.63
CA PHE A 114 -11.77 -8.31 -5.38
C PHE A 114 -11.20 -6.98 -5.88
N SER A 115 -10.26 -6.41 -5.11
CA SER A 115 -9.52 -5.18 -5.43
C SER A 115 -8.39 -5.42 -6.42
#